data_AF-A0A972VZ64-F1
#
_entry.id   AF-A0A972VZ64-F1
#
_cell.length_a   1.000
_cell.length_b   1.000
_cell.length_c   1.000
_cell.angle_alpha   90.00
_cell.angle_beta   90.00
_cell.angle_gamma   90.00
#
_symmetry.space_group_name_H-M   'P 1'
#
loop_
_entity.id
_entity.type
_entity.pdbx_description
1 polymer ?
#
loop_
_entity_poly.entity_id
_entity_poly.type
_entity_poly.pdbx_seq_one_letter_code
_entity_poly.pdbx_strand_id
1 'polypeptide(L)'
;MKQLEADYLVVGCGAVGMAFVDTLLSESNATVIIVDNHHQPGGHWNDAYPFVRLHQPSHFYGVSSAPLGSLQLDQSGSNAGYFELASGNEVQAYFEQVMRQRFLPSGRVQYFPMAEYDHDGRFHNVMSGDEYTVRVNKRVVDSAYFKTTVPSRHSRGFTVAAGVTCIAPNELPILAAQYDHFCILGAGKTAMDAGVWLLDNGADPDRISWLCPRRSWLMNREVTQASVAFFKESVGGFANQIEAIAMASSTDDLFERLEACGFMLRIDKTQRPSMFHFATISKGEI
;
A
#
# COMPACT_ATOMS: atom_id res chain seq x y z
N MET A 1 -15.69 -31.21 -10.17
CA MET A 1 -15.15 -30.69 -8.90
C MET A 1 -13.96 -31.54 -8.43
N LYS A 2 -12.74 -30.99 -8.49
CA LYS A 2 -11.49 -31.64 -8.07
C LYS A 2 -11.33 -31.50 -6.54
N GLN A 3 -10.89 -32.55 -5.87
CA GLN A 3 -10.69 -32.55 -4.41
C GLN A 3 -9.21 -32.31 -4.08
N LEU A 4 -8.95 -31.38 -3.16
CA LEU A 4 -7.64 -31.03 -2.64
C LEU A 4 -7.64 -31.14 -1.11
N GLU A 5 -6.47 -31.24 -0.51
CA GLU A 5 -6.32 -31.27 0.94
C GLU A 5 -5.11 -30.45 1.37
N ALA A 6 -5.27 -29.64 2.42
CA ALA A 6 -4.20 -28.87 3.04
C ALA A 6 -4.51 -28.54 4.50
N ASP A 7 -3.47 -28.23 5.28
CA ASP A 7 -3.65 -27.69 6.63
C ASP A 7 -4.34 -26.33 6.60
N TYR A 8 -3.90 -25.45 5.71
CA TYR A 8 -4.44 -24.10 5.57
C TYR A 8 -4.87 -23.82 4.14
N LEU A 9 -6.02 -23.16 4.01
CA LEU A 9 -6.46 -22.51 2.78
C LEU A 9 -6.37 -21.00 2.97
N VAL A 10 -5.47 -20.34 2.26
CA VAL A 10 -5.28 -18.89 2.32
C VAL A 10 -5.97 -18.24 1.12
N VAL A 11 -6.89 -17.33 1.39
CA VAL A 11 -7.60 -16.54 0.37
C VAL A 11 -6.91 -15.19 0.25
N GLY A 12 -6.36 -14.90 -0.91
CA GLY A 12 -5.54 -13.72 -1.19
C GLY A 12 -4.04 -14.02 -1.08
N CYS A 13 -3.29 -13.60 -2.10
CA CYS A 13 -1.85 -13.70 -2.22
C CYS A 13 -1.19 -12.30 -2.19
N GLY A 14 -1.73 -11.41 -1.35
CA GLY A 14 -1.12 -10.11 -1.03
C GLY A 14 -0.15 -10.20 0.15
N ALA A 15 0.40 -9.05 0.55
CA ALA A 15 1.42 -8.96 1.60
C ALA A 15 1.06 -9.72 2.90
N VAL A 16 -0.17 -9.59 3.38
CA VAL A 16 -0.63 -10.27 4.62
C VAL A 16 -0.67 -11.78 4.45
N GLY A 17 -1.31 -12.28 3.38
CA GLY A 17 -1.39 -13.71 3.11
C GLY A 17 -0.01 -14.33 2.90
N MET A 18 0.87 -13.64 2.18
CA MET A 18 2.24 -14.11 1.97
C MET A 18 3.08 -14.08 3.25
N ALA A 19 2.99 -13.03 4.07
CA ALA A 19 3.71 -13.00 5.36
C ALA A 19 3.26 -14.12 6.29
N PHE A 20 1.95 -14.41 6.35
CA PHE A 20 1.41 -15.53 7.11
C PHE A 20 1.97 -16.88 6.65
N VAL A 21 1.98 -17.13 5.34
CA VAL A 21 2.53 -18.38 4.77
C VAL A 21 4.04 -18.47 4.99
N ASP A 22 4.77 -17.36 4.86
CA ASP A 22 6.21 -17.34 5.07
C ASP A 22 6.61 -17.76 6.50
N THR A 23 5.87 -17.28 7.51
CA THR A 23 6.04 -17.70 8.90
C THR A 23 5.70 -19.18 9.06
N LEU A 24 4.59 -19.66 8.50
CA LEU A 24 4.23 -21.09 8.56
C LEU A 24 5.30 -21.99 7.94
N LEU A 25 5.91 -21.56 6.83
CA LEU A 25 7.00 -22.31 6.21
C LEU A 25 8.26 -22.34 7.07
N SER A 26 8.51 -21.29 7.85
CA SER A 26 9.69 -21.18 8.71
C SER A 26 9.53 -21.91 10.04
N GLU A 27 8.32 -21.93 10.59
CA GLU A 27 8.05 -22.35 11.98
C GLU A 27 7.22 -23.63 12.10
N SER A 28 6.81 -24.23 10.98
CA SER A 28 6.01 -25.45 10.98
C SER A 28 6.27 -26.32 9.74
N ASN A 29 5.64 -27.50 9.71
CA ASN A 29 5.59 -28.39 8.54
C ASN A 29 4.24 -28.35 7.82
N ALA A 30 3.43 -27.32 8.06
CA ALA A 30 2.08 -27.23 7.50
C ALA A 30 2.08 -27.14 5.97
N THR A 31 1.04 -27.71 5.34
CA THR A 31 0.75 -27.55 3.91
C THR A 31 -0.27 -26.43 3.68
N VAL A 32 -0.11 -25.70 2.59
CA VAL A 32 -0.91 -24.51 2.30
C VAL A 32 -1.38 -24.54 0.86
N ILE A 33 -2.66 -24.24 0.65
CA ILE A 33 -3.20 -23.84 -0.64
C ILE A 33 -3.46 -22.34 -0.59
N ILE A 34 -2.95 -21.61 -1.57
CA ILE A 34 -3.20 -20.17 -1.74
C ILE A 34 -4.07 -19.98 -2.98
N VAL A 35 -5.17 -19.26 -2.82
CA VAL A 35 -6.11 -18.90 -3.89
C VAL A 35 -6.11 -17.39 -4.04
N ASP A 36 -5.88 -16.88 -5.25
CA ASP A 36 -5.94 -15.45 -5.55
C ASP A 36 -6.54 -15.20 -6.93
N ASN A 37 -7.33 -14.13 -7.04
CA ASN A 37 -8.04 -13.80 -8.26
C ASN A 37 -7.21 -12.98 -9.26
N HIS A 38 -5.99 -12.57 -8.91
CA HIS A 38 -5.02 -11.98 -9.82
C HIS A 38 -4.16 -13.08 -10.47
N HIS A 39 -3.49 -12.70 -11.56
CA HIS A 39 -2.64 -13.59 -12.34
C HIS A 39 -1.28 -13.89 -11.70
N GLN A 40 -0.87 -13.10 -10.71
CA GLN A 40 0.41 -13.23 -10.01
C GLN A 40 0.30 -12.77 -8.54
N PRO A 41 1.26 -13.15 -7.68
CA PRO A 41 1.34 -12.69 -6.29
C PRO A 41 1.42 -11.17 -6.15
N GLY A 42 1.13 -10.66 -4.96
CA GLY A 42 1.21 -9.23 -4.62
C GLY A 42 -0.13 -8.57 -4.34
N GLY A 43 -1.26 -9.24 -4.57
CA GLY A 43 -2.59 -8.70 -4.26
C GLY A 43 -2.85 -7.37 -4.96
N HIS A 44 -3.27 -6.33 -4.21
CA HIS A 44 -3.65 -5.03 -4.78
C HIS A 44 -2.54 -4.32 -5.59
N TRP A 45 -1.27 -4.68 -5.37
CA TRP A 45 -0.17 -4.13 -6.16
C TRP A 45 -0.31 -4.44 -7.65
N ASN A 46 -1.01 -5.52 -8.02
CA ASN A 46 -1.34 -5.85 -9.41
C ASN A 46 -2.25 -4.83 -10.11
N ASP A 47 -2.97 -4.03 -9.34
CA ASP A 47 -3.93 -3.04 -9.86
C ASP A 47 -3.46 -1.60 -9.68
N ALA A 48 -2.36 -1.40 -8.97
CA ALA A 48 -1.90 -0.08 -8.57
C ALA A 48 -1.47 0.77 -9.78
N TYR A 49 -1.56 2.09 -9.61
CA TYR A 49 -1.10 3.03 -10.63
C TYR A 49 0.42 2.94 -10.80
N PRO A 50 0.95 3.15 -12.01
CA PRO A 50 2.32 2.77 -12.38
C PRO A 50 3.41 3.58 -11.65
N PHE A 51 3.07 4.71 -11.04
CA PHE A 51 4.00 5.55 -10.28
C PHE A 51 3.82 5.42 -8.75
N VAL A 52 3.05 4.45 -8.28
CA VAL A 52 2.93 4.18 -6.84
C VAL A 52 4.28 3.78 -6.26
N ARG A 53 4.56 4.25 -5.04
CA ARG A 53 5.69 3.80 -4.22
C ARG A 53 5.19 3.54 -2.80
N LEU A 54 5.93 2.75 -2.03
CA LEU A 54 5.69 2.61 -0.60
C LEU A 54 5.74 3.98 0.09
N HIS A 55 4.94 4.16 1.14
CA HIS A 55 4.93 5.43 1.89
C HIS A 55 5.94 5.42 3.06
N GLN A 56 6.35 4.22 3.47
CA GLN A 56 7.33 3.94 4.51
C GLN A 56 8.57 3.28 3.87
N PRO A 57 9.73 3.32 4.54
CA PRO A 57 10.94 2.68 4.04
C PRO A 57 10.75 1.22 3.61
N SER A 58 11.33 0.84 2.47
CA SER A 58 11.14 -0.48 1.85
C SER A 58 11.37 -1.66 2.80
N HIS A 59 12.36 -1.55 3.68
CA HIS A 59 12.78 -2.61 4.59
C HIS A 59 11.75 -2.96 5.67
N PHE A 60 10.68 -2.19 5.82
CA PHE A 60 9.55 -2.52 6.70
C PHE A 60 8.44 -3.33 6.01
N TYR A 61 8.56 -3.60 4.72
CA TYR A 61 7.50 -4.20 3.93
C TYR A 61 7.95 -5.54 3.33
N GLY A 62 7.05 -6.52 3.29
CA GLY A 62 7.31 -7.84 2.75
C GLY A 62 7.12 -8.95 3.78
N VAL A 63 7.88 -10.04 3.63
CA VAL A 63 7.89 -11.23 4.48
C VAL A 63 9.18 -11.30 5.30
N SER A 64 9.16 -12.03 6.41
CA SER A 64 10.31 -12.09 7.33
C SER A 64 11.55 -12.79 6.74
N SER A 65 11.35 -13.73 5.82
CA SER A 65 12.45 -14.51 5.26
C SER A 65 13.26 -13.83 4.15
N ALA A 66 12.80 -12.70 3.62
CA ALA A 66 13.43 -12.00 2.50
C ALA A 66 13.30 -10.48 2.65
N PRO A 67 14.40 -9.71 2.65
CA PRO A 67 14.32 -8.26 2.73
C PRO A 67 13.79 -7.68 1.41
N LEU A 68 13.01 -6.59 1.52
CA LEU A 68 12.67 -5.73 0.38
C LEU A 68 13.56 -4.49 0.40
N GLY A 69 14.21 -4.22 -0.73
CA GLY A 69 15.09 -3.07 -0.90
C GLY A 69 16.54 -3.33 -0.45
N SER A 70 17.33 -2.27 -0.47
CA SER A 70 18.79 -2.28 -0.32
C SER A 70 19.30 -1.34 0.78
N LEU A 71 18.39 -0.75 1.56
CA LEU A 71 18.68 0.22 2.63
C LEU A 71 19.47 1.44 2.14
N GLN A 72 19.31 1.83 0.88
CA GLN A 72 19.93 3.04 0.34
C GLN A 72 19.10 4.27 0.67
N LEU A 73 19.77 5.41 0.74
CA LEU A 73 19.12 6.71 0.82
C LEU A 73 18.89 7.26 -0.59
N ASP A 74 17.69 7.74 -0.86
CA ASP A 74 17.40 8.44 -2.10
C ASP A 74 18.27 9.71 -2.19
N GLN A 75 18.89 9.93 -3.34
CA GLN A 75 19.80 11.07 -3.57
C GLN A 75 19.09 12.26 -4.23
N SER A 76 17.84 12.09 -4.68
CA SER A 76 17.10 13.09 -5.45
C SER A 76 15.59 12.94 -5.26
N GLY A 77 14.84 13.93 -5.75
CA GLY A 77 13.37 13.97 -5.63
C GLY A 77 12.89 14.33 -4.22
N SER A 78 11.58 14.27 -4.02
CA SER A 78 10.91 14.67 -2.79
C SER A 78 11.26 13.80 -1.57
N ASN A 79 11.84 12.62 -1.78
CA ASN A 79 12.33 11.71 -0.73
C ASN A 79 13.85 11.79 -0.47
N ALA A 80 14.56 12.72 -1.12
CA ALA A 80 16.01 12.84 -0.98
C ALA A 80 16.45 12.93 0.49
N GLY A 81 17.44 12.11 0.87
CA GLY A 81 17.95 12.03 2.24
C GLY A 81 17.23 11.02 3.14
N TYR A 82 16.19 10.33 2.65
CA TYR A 82 15.52 9.24 3.39
C TYR A 82 15.73 7.88 2.71
N PHE A 83 15.48 6.80 3.45
CA PHE A 83 15.51 5.45 2.90
C PHE A 83 14.56 5.31 1.70
N GLU A 84 15.03 4.56 0.71
CA GLU A 84 14.32 4.25 -0.51
C GLU A 84 12.89 3.73 -0.25
N LEU A 85 12.02 4.07 -1.19
CA LEU A 85 10.62 3.65 -1.22
C LEU A 85 10.41 2.78 -2.45
N ALA A 86 10.22 1.47 -2.26
CA ALA A 86 10.02 0.53 -3.36
C ALA A 86 8.81 0.97 -4.20
N SER A 87 9.00 1.02 -5.50
CA SER A 87 7.95 1.18 -6.50
C SER A 87 7.00 -0.01 -6.53
N GLY A 88 5.80 0.18 -7.09
CA GLY A 88 4.86 -0.92 -7.30
C GLY A 88 5.48 -2.10 -8.06
N ASN A 89 6.34 -1.82 -9.05
CA ASN A 89 7.04 -2.83 -9.82
C ASN A 89 8.03 -3.64 -8.96
N GLU A 90 8.80 -2.98 -8.09
CA GLU A 90 9.72 -3.65 -7.17
C GLU A 90 8.97 -4.53 -6.17
N VAL A 91 7.82 -4.08 -5.67
CA VAL A 91 6.99 -4.88 -4.76
C VAL A 91 6.40 -6.11 -5.46
N GLN A 92 5.90 -5.96 -6.69
CA GLN A 92 5.40 -7.11 -7.49
C GLN A 92 6.52 -8.12 -7.75
N ALA A 93 7.69 -7.65 -8.21
CA ALA A 93 8.85 -8.50 -8.47
C ALA A 93 9.30 -9.23 -7.20
N TYR A 94 9.31 -8.55 -6.06
CA TYR A 94 9.64 -9.14 -4.78
C TYR A 94 8.71 -10.30 -4.39
N PHE A 95 7.39 -10.11 -4.46
CA PHE A 95 6.46 -11.19 -4.11
C PHE A 95 6.50 -12.35 -5.10
N GLU A 96 6.69 -12.08 -6.39
CA GLU A 96 6.91 -13.14 -7.38
C GLU A 96 8.18 -13.95 -7.06
N GLN A 97 9.27 -13.29 -6.66
CA GLN A 97 10.50 -13.96 -6.23
C GLN A 97 10.28 -14.82 -4.97
N VAL A 98 9.62 -14.29 -3.95
CA VAL A 98 9.27 -15.06 -2.73
C VAL A 98 8.46 -16.31 -3.09
N MET A 99 7.45 -16.17 -3.96
CA MET A 99 6.64 -17.29 -4.40
C MET A 99 7.49 -18.36 -5.13
N ARG A 100 8.26 -17.93 -6.14
CA ARG A 100 9.03 -18.84 -7.00
C ARG A 100 10.24 -19.48 -6.34
N GLN A 101 10.92 -18.76 -5.46
CA GLN A 101 12.20 -19.18 -4.90
C GLN A 101 12.07 -19.85 -3.54
N ARG A 102 10.97 -19.59 -2.81
CA ARG A 102 10.76 -20.13 -1.47
C ARG A 102 9.48 -20.94 -1.33
N PHE A 103 8.33 -20.38 -1.73
CA PHE A 103 7.05 -21.01 -1.41
C PHE A 103 6.83 -22.27 -2.24
N LEU A 104 6.89 -22.18 -3.57
CA LEU A 104 6.69 -23.34 -4.44
C LEU A 104 7.80 -24.40 -4.26
N PRO A 105 9.10 -24.03 -4.20
CA PRO A 105 10.17 -25.02 -3.98
C PRO A 105 10.11 -25.74 -2.64
N SER A 106 9.38 -25.21 -1.64
CA SER A 106 9.17 -25.89 -0.36
C SER A 106 8.41 -27.22 -0.50
N GLY A 107 7.69 -27.43 -1.61
CA GLY A 107 6.79 -28.57 -1.83
C GLY A 107 5.54 -28.56 -0.94
N ARG A 108 5.37 -27.56 -0.06
CA ARG A 108 4.26 -27.43 0.89
C ARG A 108 3.22 -26.42 0.46
N VAL A 109 3.48 -25.63 -0.57
CA VAL A 109 2.56 -24.60 -1.08
C VAL A 109 2.06 -25.00 -2.46
N GLN A 110 0.74 -24.95 -2.65
CA GLN A 110 0.10 -24.95 -3.96
C GLN A 110 -0.52 -23.57 -4.18
N TYR A 111 -0.22 -22.96 -5.33
CA TYR A 111 -0.72 -21.63 -5.68
C TYR A 111 -1.68 -21.71 -6.87
N PHE A 112 -2.87 -21.16 -6.69
CA PHE A 112 -3.91 -21.04 -7.71
C PHE A 112 -4.13 -19.56 -8.04
N PRO A 113 -3.39 -19.00 -9.02
CA PRO A 113 -3.71 -17.69 -9.58
C PRO A 113 -4.96 -17.76 -10.44
N MET A 114 -5.55 -16.60 -10.74
CA MET A 114 -6.79 -16.50 -11.54
C MET A 114 -7.88 -17.42 -10.98
N ALA A 115 -8.03 -17.45 -9.66
CA ALA A 115 -9.02 -18.28 -8.98
C ALA A 115 -9.85 -17.45 -8.00
N GLU A 116 -11.17 -17.59 -8.10
CA GLU A 116 -12.12 -16.93 -7.23
C GLU A 116 -12.55 -17.90 -6.14
N TYR A 117 -12.34 -17.49 -4.88
CA TYR A 117 -12.84 -18.21 -3.72
C TYR A 117 -14.32 -17.91 -3.54
N ASP A 118 -15.13 -18.96 -3.49
CA ASP A 118 -16.57 -18.85 -3.31
C ASP A 118 -16.88 -18.82 -1.81
N HIS A 119 -16.99 -20.00 -1.19
CA HIS A 119 -17.21 -20.19 0.24
C HIS A 119 -16.96 -21.67 0.63
N ASP A 120 -16.87 -21.95 1.93
CA ASP A 120 -16.74 -23.30 2.49
C ASP A 120 -15.63 -24.16 1.85
N GLY A 121 -14.46 -23.56 1.59
CA GLY A 121 -13.33 -24.27 0.98
C GLY A 121 -13.48 -24.53 -0.53
N ARG A 122 -14.48 -23.93 -1.19
CA ARG A 122 -14.68 -24.02 -2.63
C ARG A 122 -14.12 -22.80 -3.35
N PHE A 123 -13.56 -23.04 -4.52
CA PHE A 123 -13.09 -22.00 -5.42
C PHE A 123 -13.11 -22.54 -6.85
N HIS A 124 -13.07 -21.63 -7.82
CA HIS A 124 -12.98 -22.00 -9.23
C HIS A 124 -11.91 -21.17 -9.95
N ASN A 125 -11.27 -21.77 -10.96
CA ASN A 125 -10.37 -21.03 -11.84
C ASN A 125 -11.18 -20.25 -12.88
N VAL A 126 -10.98 -18.93 -12.97
CA VAL A 126 -11.80 -18.06 -13.82
C VAL A 126 -11.54 -18.27 -15.32
N MET A 127 -10.41 -18.88 -15.69
CA MET A 127 -10.05 -19.11 -17.09
C MET A 127 -10.54 -20.47 -17.58
N SER A 128 -10.33 -21.53 -16.80
CA SER A 128 -10.71 -22.89 -17.20
C SER A 128 -12.13 -23.28 -16.77
N GLY A 129 -12.71 -22.59 -15.78
CA GLY A 129 -13.95 -23.01 -15.13
C GLY A 129 -13.79 -24.25 -14.26
N ASP A 130 -12.55 -24.71 -14.01
CA ASP A 130 -12.30 -25.84 -13.13
C ASP A 130 -12.72 -25.49 -11.69
N GLU A 131 -13.62 -26.29 -11.13
CA GLU A 131 -14.06 -26.16 -9.74
C GLU A 131 -13.27 -27.06 -8.82
N TYR A 132 -12.92 -26.54 -7.64
CA TYR A 132 -12.14 -27.20 -6.62
C TYR A 132 -12.86 -27.18 -5.28
N THR A 133 -12.59 -28.18 -4.46
CA THR A 133 -12.96 -28.20 -3.04
C THR A 133 -11.78 -28.63 -2.22
N VAL A 134 -11.48 -27.86 -1.18
CA VAL A 134 -10.38 -28.12 -0.27
C VAL A 134 -10.91 -28.69 1.03
N ARG A 135 -10.46 -29.89 1.38
CA ARG A 135 -10.54 -30.38 2.76
C ARG A 135 -9.48 -29.64 3.58
N VAL A 136 -9.93 -28.75 4.46
CA VAL A 136 -9.04 -27.93 5.29
C VAL A 136 -8.89 -28.59 6.67
N ASN A 137 -7.67 -29.01 6.99
CA ASN A 137 -7.41 -29.75 8.24
C ASN A 137 -7.28 -28.83 9.47
N LYS A 138 -6.94 -27.55 9.28
CA LYS A 138 -6.81 -26.57 10.37
C LYS A 138 -7.70 -25.36 10.19
N ARG A 139 -7.43 -24.49 9.19
CA ARG A 139 -8.18 -23.23 9.07
C ARG A 139 -8.15 -22.61 7.67
N VAL A 140 -9.28 -21.98 7.31
CA VAL A 140 -9.35 -21.01 6.20
C VAL A 140 -8.90 -19.63 6.72
N VAL A 141 -7.91 -19.05 6.06
CA VAL A 141 -7.34 -17.74 6.39
C VAL A 141 -7.70 -16.77 5.28
N ASP A 142 -8.72 -15.95 5.54
CA ASP A 142 -9.11 -14.88 4.63
C ASP A 142 -8.21 -13.66 4.85
N SER A 143 -7.21 -13.51 3.96
CA SER A 143 -6.31 -12.35 3.95
C SER A 143 -6.82 -11.20 3.07
N ALA A 144 -8.00 -11.36 2.44
CA ALA A 144 -8.68 -10.32 1.68
C ALA A 144 -9.66 -9.48 2.52
N TYR A 145 -9.87 -9.82 3.79
CA TYR A 145 -10.77 -9.07 4.69
C TYR A 145 -10.42 -7.56 4.79
N PHE A 146 -9.12 -7.23 4.85
CA PHE A 146 -8.63 -5.84 4.84
C PHE A 146 -8.19 -5.38 3.44
N LYS A 147 -8.77 -5.93 2.37
CA LYS A 147 -8.37 -5.60 0.99
C LYS A 147 -8.58 -4.12 0.71
N THR A 148 -7.49 -3.43 0.43
CA THR A 148 -7.51 -2.10 -0.17
C THR A 148 -7.90 -2.21 -1.64
N THR A 149 -8.85 -1.38 -2.09
CA THR A 149 -9.23 -1.26 -3.50
C THR A 149 -8.71 0.07 -4.05
N VAL A 150 -8.00 -0.01 -5.18
CA VAL A 150 -7.46 1.18 -5.87
C VAL A 150 -8.54 1.89 -6.68
N PRO A 151 -8.43 3.22 -6.93
CA PRO A 151 -9.46 4.01 -7.62
C PRO A 151 -9.99 3.41 -8.94
N SER A 152 -9.14 2.74 -9.72
CA SER A 152 -9.51 2.09 -10.98
C SER A 152 -10.52 0.94 -10.83
N ARG A 153 -10.71 0.42 -9.62
CA ARG A 153 -11.66 -0.64 -9.29
C ARG A 153 -12.99 -0.12 -8.73
N HIS A 154 -13.15 1.20 -8.56
CA HIS A 154 -14.37 1.79 -7.99
C HIS A 154 -15.35 2.27 -9.07
N SER A 155 -16.64 2.13 -8.79
CA SER A 155 -17.67 2.84 -9.53
C SER A 155 -17.79 4.26 -9.00
N ARG A 156 -17.76 5.26 -9.89
CA ARG A 156 -17.87 6.68 -9.51
C ARG A 156 -19.27 6.95 -8.94
N GLY A 157 -19.35 7.62 -7.80
CA GLY A 157 -20.61 8.05 -7.18
C GLY A 157 -21.17 9.36 -7.75
N PHE A 158 -20.65 9.83 -8.88
CA PHE A 158 -21.02 11.12 -9.48
C PHE A 158 -20.99 11.03 -11.01
N THR A 159 -21.75 11.93 -11.66
CA THR A 159 -21.78 12.06 -13.12
C THR A 159 -20.66 12.97 -13.59
N VAL A 160 -20.05 12.61 -14.72
CA VAL A 160 -19.03 13.43 -15.39
C VAL A 160 -19.72 14.23 -16.49
N ALA A 161 -19.54 15.55 -16.48
CA ALA A 161 -20.13 16.44 -17.48
C ALA A 161 -19.52 16.21 -18.87
N ALA A 162 -20.27 16.57 -19.93
CA ALA A 162 -19.77 16.50 -21.30
C ALA A 162 -18.49 17.34 -21.47
N GLY A 163 -17.49 16.80 -22.17
CA GLY A 163 -16.21 17.46 -22.40
C GLY A 163 -15.20 17.36 -21.24
N VAL A 164 -15.54 16.69 -20.13
CA VAL A 164 -14.62 16.44 -19.03
C VAL A 164 -14.09 15.01 -19.09
N THR A 165 -12.76 14.87 -19.11
CA THR A 165 -12.09 13.57 -18.98
C THR A 165 -11.83 13.28 -17.51
N CYS A 166 -12.49 12.26 -16.96
CA CYS A 166 -12.32 11.83 -15.58
C CYS A 166 -11.72 10.42 -15.54
N ILE A 167 -10.47 10.31 -15.15
CA ILE A 167 -9.68 9.08 -15.23
C ILE A 167 -9.18 8.63 -13.86
N ALA A 168 -8.81 7.36 -13.73
CA ALA A 168 -8.09 6.89 -12.56
C ALA A 168 -6.60 7.28 -12.65
N PRO A 169 -5.86 7.36 -11.53
CA PRO A 169 -4.42 7.63 -11.55
C PRO A 169 -3.61 6.67 -12.45
N ASN A 170 -4.11 5.44 -12.67
CA ASN A 170 -3.52 4.47 -13.59
C ASN A 170 -3.36 4.99 -15.02
N GLU A 171 -4.27 5.82 -15.49
CA GLU A 171 -4.28 6.33 -16.87
C GLU A 171 -3.49 7.64 -17.02
N LEU A 172 -3.05 8.23 -15.90
CA LEU A 172 -2.43 9.55 -15.87
C LEU A 172 -1.16 9.63 -16.73
N PRO A 173 -0.21 8.69 -16.70
CA PRO A 173 0.99 8.77 -17.54
C PRO A 173 0.72 8.66 -19.05
N ILE A 174 -0.43 8.12 -19.44
CA ILE A 174 -0.81 7.94 -20.84
C ILE A 174 -1.52 9.18 -21.37
N LEU A 175 -2.38 9.78 -20.54
CA LEU A 175 -3.32 10.81 -20.98
C LEU A 175 -2.91 12.23 -20.57
N ALA A 176 -2.09 12.42 -19.52
CA ALA A 176 -1.83 13.74 -18.94
C ALA A 176 -1.30 14.76 -19.97
N ALA A 177 -0.41 14.34 -20.88
CA ALA A 177 0.16 15.23 -21.90
C ALA A 177 -0.87 15.80 -22.90
N GLN A 178 -2.11 15.30 -22.91
CA GLN A 178 -3.20 15.78 -23.76
C GLN A 178 -4.00 16.92 -23.11
N TYR A 179 -3.70 17.27 -21.86
CA TYR A 179 -4.47 18.24 -21.07
C TYR A 179 -3.56 19.29 -20.44
N ASP A 180 -4.04 20.53 -20.40
CA ASP A 180 -3.33 21.64 -19.77
C ASP A 180 -3.72 21.82 -18.29
N HIS A 181 -4.93 21.40 -17.90
CA HIS A 181 -5.50 21.62 -16.58
C HIS A 181 -5.90 20.31 -15.92
N PHE A 182 -5.59 20.20 -14.63
CA PHE A 182 -5.83 19.00 -13.84
C PHE A 182 -6.70 19.34 -12.63
N CYS A 183 -7.66 18.47 -12.33
CA CYS A 183 -8.44 18.54 -11.09
C CYS A 183 -8.30 17.21 -10.34
N ILE A 184 -7.61 17.23 -9.20
CA ILE A 184 -7.43 16.07 -8.34
C ILE A 184 -8.66 15.96 -7.42
N LEU A 185 -9.29 14.79 -7.40
CA LEU A 185 -10.47 14.49 -6.57
C LEU A 185 -10.10 13.58 -5.40
N GLY A 186 -10.33 14.05 -4.18
CA GLY A 186 -10.05 13.30 -2.95
C GLY A 186 -8.77 13.76 -2.27
N ALA A 187 -8.61 13.42 -0.99
CA ALA A 187 -7.51 13.90 -0.14
C ALA A 187 -6.75 12.75 0.56
N GLY A 188 -6.81 11.55 0.00
CA GLY A 188 -6.02 10.40 0.45
C GLY A 188 -4.63 10.38 -0.17
N LYS A 189 -3.82 9.39 0.20
CA LYS A 189 -2.44 9.28 -0.27
C LYS A 189 -2.34 9.12 -1.80
N THR A 190 -3.26 8.41 -2.44
CA THR A 190 -3.32 8.34 -3.91
C THR A 190 -3.53 9.70 -4.57
N ALA A 191 -4.27 10.62 -3.95
CA ALA A 191 -4.44 11.97 -4.48
C ALA A 191 -3.15 12.80 -4.32
N MET A 192 -2.44 12.63 -3.19
CA MET A 192 -1.13 13.24 -2.96
C MET A 192 -0.11 12.74 -3.98
N ASP A 193 -0.06 11.43 -4.23
CA ASP A 193 0.84 10.83 -5.22
C ASP A 193 0.56 11.36 -6.63
N ALA A 194 -0.70 11.51 -7.01
CA ALA A 194 -1.06 12.09 -8.30
C ALA A 194 -0.60 13.56 -8.42
N GLY A 195 -0.72 14.34 -7.34
CA GLY A 195 -0.23 15.72 -7.29
C GLY A 195 1.29 15.81 -7.41
N VAL A 196 2.01 15.04 -6.60
CA VAL A 196 3.48 14.95 -6.65
C VAL A 196 3.93 14.48 -8.03
N TRP A 197 3.29 13.47 -8.60
CA TRP A 197 3.62 12.98 -9.94
C TRP A 197 3.42 14.05 -11.02
N LEU A 198 2.32 14.81 -10.98
CA LEU A 198 2.09 15.91 -11.94
C LEU A 198 3.20 16.96 -11.85
N LEU A 199 3.55 17.38 -10.63
CA LEU A 199 4.59 18.37 -10.38
C LEU A 199 5.97 17.88 -10.84
N ASP A 200 6.34 16.66 -10.49
CA ASP A 200 7.61 16.03 -10.88
C ASP A 200 7.73 15.87 -12.41
N ASN A 201 6.60 15.80 -13.13
CA ASN A 201 6.55 15.70 -14.59
C ASN A 201 6.29 17.05 -15.28
N GLY A 202 6.44 18.17 -14.56
CA GLY A 202 6.45 19.51 -15.14
C GLY A 202 5.09 20.16 -15.36
N ALA A 203 4.02 19.63 -14.75
CA ALA A 203 2.74 20.33 -14.73
C ALA A 203 2.89 21.65 -13.96
N ASP A 204 2.36 22.74 -14.53
CA ASP A 204 2.31 24.05 -13.89
C ASP A 204 1.39 24.00 -12.66
N PRO A 205 1.88 24.32 -11.44
CA PRO A 205 1.07 24.29 -10.22
C PRO A 205 -0.22 25.12 -10.32
N ASP A 206 -0.19 26.25 -11.05
CA ASP A 206 -1.36 27.12 -11.21
C ASP A 206 -2.47 26.49 -12.08
N ARG A 207 -2.15 25.38 -12.76
CA ARG A 207 -3.09 24.60 -13.56
C ARG A 207 -3.61 23.35 -12.85
N ILE A 208 -3.17 23.11 -11.61
CA ILE A 208 -3.62 21.99 -10.78
C ILE A 208 -4.61 22.50 -9.73
N SER A 209 -5.87 22.10 -9.86
CA SER A 209 -6.87 22.26 -8.81
C SER A 209 -6.95 21.00 -7.97
N TRP A 210 -7.08 21.14 -6.65
CA TRP A 210 -7.21 19.99 -5.75
C TRP A 210 -8.45 20.12 -4.87
N LEU A 211 -9.46 19.29 -5.17
CA LEU A 211 -10.66 19.17 -4.36
C LEU A 211 -10.40 18.21 -3.21
N CYS A 212 -10.29 18.78 -2.01
CA CYS A 212 -10.03 18.07 -0.76
C CYS A 212 -11.28 18.01 0.14
N PRO A 213 -12.13 16.96 0.06
CA PRO A 213 -13.35 16.88 0.87
C PRO A 213 -13.08 16.84 2.38
N ARG A 214 -11.96 16.24 2.78
CA ARG A 214 -11.52 16.16 4.18
C ARG A 214 -10.01 16.26 4.23
N ARG A 215 -9.46 17.22 4.97
CA ARG A 215 -8.01 17.38 5.15
C ARG A 215 -7.51 16.35 6.17
N SER A 216 -6.39 15.70 5.89
CA SER A 216 -5.77 14.71 6.78
C SER A 216 -4.55 15.28 7.49
N TRP A 217 -4.36 14.91 8.75
CA TRP A 217 -3.04 14.91 9.39
C TRP A 217 -2.17 13.85 8.71
N LEU A 218 -0.89 14.15 8.52
CA LEU A 218 0.06 13.30 7.79
C LEU A 218 1.24 12.95 8.69
N MET A 219 1.68 11.70 8.70
CA MET A 219 2.88 11.29 9.43
C MET A 219 4.12 11.84 8.72
N ASN A 220 5.04 12.45 9.46
CA ASN A 220 6.32 12.89 8.90
C ASN A 220 7.21 11.66 8.64
N ARG A 221 7.60 11.41 7.39
CA ARG A 221 8.48 10.29 7.03
C ARG A 221 9.84 10.33 7.73
N GLU A 222 10.30 11.51 8.13
CA GLU A 222 11.55 11.70 8.88
C GLU A 222 11.57 10.90 10.18
N VAL A 223 10.44 10.75 10.86
CA VAL A 223 10.36 10.04 12.15
C VAL A 223 10.22 8.53 12.00
N THR A 224 10.11 8.03 10.75
CA THR A 224 9.94 6.61 10.47
C THR A 224 11.21 5.94 9.95
N GLN A 225 12.38 6.58 10.06
CA GLN A 225 13.64 6.05 9.54
C GLN A 225 14.32 5.13 10.58
N ALA A 226 14.35 3.80 10.35
CA ALA A 226 15.00 2.86 11.27
C ALA A 226 16.50 2.69 11.01
N SER A 227 17.29 3.71 11.36
CA SER A 227 18.73 3.53 11.50
C SER A 227 19.32 4.46 12.55
N VAL A 228 20.53 4.14 13.00
CA VAL A 228 21.27 4.96 13.98
C VAL A 228 21.51 6.39 13.46
N ALA A 229 21.65 6.56 12.14
CA ALA A 229 21.84 7.88 11.54
C ALA A 229 20.61 8.80 11.75
N PHE A 230 19.43 8.23 11.94
CA PHE A 230 18.18 8.95 12.21
C PHE A 230 17.71 8.76 13.67
N PHE A 231 18.61 8.40 14.59
CA PHE A 231 18.22 8.10 15.98
C PHE A 231 17.45 9.25 16.63
N LYS A 232 17.89 10.49 16.39
CA LYS A 232 17.24 11.67 16.97
C LYS A 232 15.84 11.88 16.37
N GLU A 233 15.71 11.73 15.07
CA GLU A 233 14.47 11.92 14.33
C GLU A 233 13.45 10.83 14.64
N SER A 234 13.89 9.57 14.70
CA SER A 234 13.04 8.40 14.95
C SER A 234 12.75 8.19 16.44
N VAL A 235 13.76 7.86 17.25
CA VAL A 235 13.59 7.60 18.69
C VAL A 235 13.24 8.88 19.45
N GLY A 236 13.89 9.99 19.12
CA GLY A 236 13.52 11.29 19.69
C GLY A 236 12.13 11.74 19.24
N GLY A 237 11.76 11.52 17.97
CA GLY A 237 10.38 11.75 17.50
C GLY A 237 9.34 10.93 18.26
N PHE A 238 9.62 9.64 18.50
CA PHE A 238 8.75 8.79 19.32
C PHE A 238 8.64 9.28 20.77
N ALA A 239 9.76 9.69 21.39
CA ALA A 239 9.73 10.27 22.74
C ALA A 239 8.85 11.54 22.79
N ASN A 240 9.01 12.43 21.81
CA ASN A 240 8.19 13.64 21.68
C ASN A 240 6.70 13.31 21.47
N GLN A 241 6.38 12.24 20.73
CA GLN A 241 5.00 11.76 20.56
C GLN A 241 4.41 11.34 21.91
N ILE A 242 5.14 10.54 22.70
CA ILE A 242 4.66 10.09 24.01
C ILE A 242 4.47 11.28 24.97
N GLU A 243 5.38 12.25 24.97
CA GLU A 243 5.22 13.49 25.74
C GLU A 243 3.99 14.29 25.28
N ALA A 244 3.78 14.43 23.97
CA ALA A 244 2.60 15.09 23.42
C ALA A 244 1.30 14.38 23.86
N ILE A 245 1.26 13.05 23.83
CA ILE A 245 0.12 12.25 24.32
C ILE A 245 -0.13 12.48 25.80
N ALA A 246 0.93 12.49 26.63
CA ALA A 246 0.80 12.69 28.07
C ALA A 246 0.31 14.09 28.44
N MET A 247 0.69 15.11 27.67
CA MET A 247 0.41 16.52 27.96
C MET A 247 -0.85 17.06 27.26
N ALA A 248 -1.40 16.33 26.28
CA ALA A 248 -2.57 16.78 25.54
C ALA A 248 -3.84 16.76 26.41
N SER A 249 -4.59 17.84 26.32
CA SER A 249 -5.89 18.01 27.00
C SER A 249 -7.09 17.59 26.14
N SER A 250 -6.88 17.38 24.83
CA SER A 250 -7.89 16.95 23.87
C SER A 250 -7.22 16.34 22.63
N THR A 251 -8.00 15.75 21.73
CA THR A 251 -7.50 15.25 20.44
C THR A 251 -6.94 16.36 19.57
N ASP A 252 -7.59 17.52 19.54
CA ASP A 252 -7.13 18.67 18.73
C ASP A 252 -5.79 19.21 19.27
N ASP A 253 -5.68 19.37 20.59
CA ASP A 253 -4.43 19.76 21.26
C ASP A 253 -3.31 18.74 21.00
N LEU A 254 -3.63 17.44 21.01
CA LEU A 254 -2.68 16.39 20.68
C LEU A 254 -2.09 16.57 19.27
N PHE A 255 -2.94 16.71 18.24
CA PHE A 255 -2.42 16.82 16.87
C PHE A 255 -1.66 18.12 16.63
N GLU A 256 -2.04 19.23 17.27
CA GLU A 256 -1.27 20.47 17.24
C GLU A 256 0.12 20.32 17.91
N ARG A 257 0.21 19.58 19.02
CA ARG A 257 1.49 19.23 19.65
C ARG A 257 2.34 18.32 18.78
N LEU A 258 1.73 17.31 18.16
CA LEU A 258 2.43 16.40 17.25
C LEU A 258 2.98 17.13 16.03
N GLU A 259 2.26 18.13 15.52
CA GLU A 259 2.80 19.00 14.47
C GLU A 259 3.94 19.89 14.98
N ALA A 260 3.77 20.50 16.16
CA ALA A 260 4.77 21.38 16.75
C ALA A 260 6.11 20.67 17.00
N CYS A 261 6.08 19.38 17.36
CA CYS A 261 7.30 18.57 17.52
C CYS A 261 7.77 17.89 16.21
N GLY A 262 7.10 18.14 15.09
CA GLY A 262 7.46 17.62 13.76
C GLY A 262 7.10 16.15 13.51
N PHE A 263 6.30 15.54 14.39
CA PHE A 263 5.84 14.16 14.24
C PHE A 263 4.72 14.04 13.18
N MET A 264 3.83 15.03 13.15
CA MET A 264 2.77 15.17 12.14
C MET A 264 3.01 16.39 11.26
N LEU A 265 2.45 16.38 10.05
CA LEU A 265 2.54 17.44 9.07
C LEU A 265 1.13 17.81 8.55
N ARG A 266 1.04 19.02 8.01
CA ARG A 266 -0.12 19.54 7.25
C ARG A 266 0.36 20.16 5.96
N ILE A 267 -0.41 19.95 4.90
CA ILE A 267 -0.16 20.59 3.60
C ILE A 267 -0.62 22.05 3.63
N ASP A 268 -1.85 22.28 4.08
CA ASP A 268 -2.45 23.61 4.19
C ASP A 268 -2.65 23.97 5.66
N LYS A 269 -1.90 24.98 6.15
CA LYS A 269 -1.97 25.44 7.55
C LYS A 269 -3.12 26.39 7.83
N THR A 270 -3.81 26.89 6.79
CA THR A 270 -4.95 27.81 6.96
C THR A 270 -6.21 27.11 7.45
N GLN A 271 -6.25 25.77 7.36
CA GLN A 271 -7.38 24.95 7.83
C GLN A 271 -6.90 23.83 8.74
N ARG A 272 -7.69 23.49 9.76
CA ARG A 272 -7.42 22.35 10.63
C ARG A 272 -7.87 21.04 9.96
N PRO A 273 -7.02 20.01 9.87
CA PRO A 273 -7.44 18.69 9.42
C PRO A 273 -8.43 18.03 10.36
N SER A 274 -9.36 17.26 9.80
CA SER A 274 -10.45 16.60 10.54
C SER A 274 -10.35 15.07 10.56
N MET A 275 -9.29 14.52 9.96
CA MET A 275 -9.06 13.08 9.90
C MET A 275 -7.58 12.73 9.98
N PHE A 276 -7.31 11.49 10.36
CA PHE A 276 -6.00 10.86 10.27
C PHE A 276 -6.20 9.43 9.76
N HIS A 277 -5.50 9.06 8.69
CA HIS A 277 -5.58 7.73 8.10
C HIS A 277 -4.21 7.22 7.64
N PHE A 278 -3.20 7.37 8.53
CA PHE A 278 -1.86 6.81 8.39
C PHE A 278 -1.13 7.11 7.06
N ALA A 279 -1.44 8.24 6.41
CA ALA A 279 -0.68 8.69 5.26
C ALA A 279 0.68 9.25 5.72
N THR A 280 1.77 8.74 5.16
CA THR A 280 3.15 9.17 5.48
C THR A 280 3.73 9.95 4.30
N ILE A 281 4.30 11.12 4.61
CA ILE A 281 4.79 12.08 3.63
C ILE A 281 6.11 12.70 4.10
N SER A 282 7.00 13.06 3.18
CA SER A 282 8.18 13.89 3.49
C SER A 282 7.82 15.37 3.40
N LYS A 283 8.64 16.22 4.01
CA LYS A 283 8.54 17.68 3.84
C LYS A 283 8.73 18.13 2.38
N GLY A 284 9.44 17.36 1.56
CA GLY A 284 9.64 17.65 0.14
C GLY A 284 8.43 17.39 -0.75
N GLU A 285 7.39 16.71 -0.25
CA GLU A 285 6.11 16.50 -0.95
C GLU A 285 5.04 17.52 -0.51
N ILE A 286 5.36 18.48 0.37
CA ILE A 286 4.45 19.52 0.90
C ILE A 286 4.73 20.87 0.26
#